data_AF-A0A954LFX6-F1
#
_entry.id   AF-A0A954LFX6-F1
#
_cell.length_a   1.000
_cell.length_b   1.000
_cell.length_c   1.000
_cell.angle_alpha   90.00
_cell.angle_beta   90.00
_cell.angle_gamma   90.00
#
_symmetry.space_group_name_H-M   'P 1'
#
loop_
_entity.id
_entity.type
_entity.pdbx_description
1 polymer ?
#
loop_
_entity_poly.entity_id
_entity_poly.type
_entity_poly.pdbx_seq_one_letter_code
_entity_poly.pdbx_strand_id
1 'polypeptide(L)'
;IFTELNIAALCGILWIFSHPGILHTFFLNVMIVCSVNTILINGNPLLRYDGYYVLSDLLRIPNLSAESRLLASAFLKRLIFGTQATTYVSRSPIGVTGLTLLGLASACYRVTVVGVILLFVYRTLQPWGLQILTAVPATTTIAGILLTGIVQTRQELTRSDDKPRAWKGLAVALVVTAFVLFIPWSDSISAPCLLTPGVSEPVYVRVEGRIEPAVEPGDSVRTGQILAVLHNPDLDLQIAAAEGEIHERESRLTSLLQQRTADRHSSAGLRVAEESLAAAQQRLQRLQSMRSDLTIRSPRDGIVLLPPNVPDRSQRPDEPAFWSGWAIDRQSQGAWIEGQTLLCWIGTAEDLRVSSLIPQTEIELVPDDAEATVRFLSRPEDAASCVLESVDETPAVAVDRELVINHFVAMSVTEPGRPAETLFQAKIRPVAADFQDLAPLYATGSASLRTRPRSLAERMWRIICHTFSFEL
;
A
#
# COMPACT_ATOMS: atom_id res chain seq x y z
N ILE A 1 5.25 -29.42 -26.61
CA ILE A 1 3.81 -29.16 -26.91
C ILE A 1 2.92 -30.37 -26.62
N PHE A 2 3.09 -31.51 -27.31
CA PHE A 2 2.17 -32.66 -27.19
C PHE A 2 2.06 -33.20 -25.75
N THR A 3 3.19 -33.35 -25.05
CA THR A 3 3.22 -33.82 -23.66
C THR A 3 2.44 -32.90 -22.72
N GLU A 4 2.69 -31.59 -22.77
CA GLU A 4 2.02 -30.59 -21.93
C GLU A 4 0.51 -30.51 -22.20
N LEU A 5 0.07 -30.61 -23.46
CA LEU A 5 -1.36 -30.65 -23.81
C LEU A 5 -2.06 -31.90 -23.29
N ASN A 6 -1.41 -33.07 -23.35
CA ASN A 6 -1.98 -34.30 -22.80
C ASN A 6 -2.11 -34.23 -21.28
N ILE A 7 -1.10 -33.66 -20.59
CA ILE A 7 -1.16 -33.43 -19.15
C ILE A 7 -2.30 -32.46 -18.81
N ALA A 8 -2.42 -31.36 -19.55
CA ALA A 8 -3.49 -30.38 -19.34
C ALA A 8 -4.88 -31.00 -19.55
N ALA A 9 -5.07 -31.77 -20.63
CA ALA A 9 -6.33 -32.46 -20.91
C ALA A 9 -6.68 -33.49 -19.83
N LEU A 10 -5.71 -34.29 -19.38
CA LEU A 10 -5.90 -35.24 -18.30
C LEU A 10 -6.28 -34.54 -16.98
N CYS A 11 -5.57 -33.49 -16.61
CA CYS A 11 -5.89 -32.70 -15.42
C CYS A 11 -7.26 -32.01 -15.55
N GLY A 12 -7.65 -31.54 -16.74
CA GLY A 12 -9.00 -31.00 -16.98
C GLY A 12 -10.11 -32.03 -16.77
N ILE A 13 -9.91 -33.26 -17.23
CA ILE A 13 -10.86 -34.36 -16.99
C ILE A 13 -10.92 -34.67 -15.49
N LEU A 14 -9.78 -34.84 -14.84
CA LEU A 14 -9.72 -35.11 -13.39
C LEU A 14 -10.32 -33.97 -12.56
N TRP A 15 -10.17 -32.73 -13.01
CA TRP A 15 -10.75 -31.55 -12.39
C TRP A 15 -12.28 -31.61 -12.37
N ILE A 16 -12.91 -31.93 -13.51
CA ILE A 16 -14.38 -32.03 -13.64
C ILE A 16 -14.98 -33.03 -12.66
N PHE A 17 -14.29 -34.15 -12.42
CA PHE A 17 -14.77 -35.20 -11.51
C PHE A 17 -14.35 -34.99 -10.04
N SER A 18 -13.57 -33.95 -9.74
CA SER A 18 -13.04 -33.71 -8.39
C SER A 18 -13.93 -32.80 -7.54
N HIS A 19 -14.07 -33.12 -6.25
CA HIS A 19 -14.80 -32.28 -5.30
C HIS A 19 -13.97 -31.07 -4.86
N PRO A 20 -14.61 -29.94 -4.48
CA PRO A 20 -13.92 -28.76 -3.99
C PRO A 20 -12.92 -29.08 -2.87
N GLY A 21 -11.65 -28.77 -3.10
CA GLY A 21 -10.55 -29.11 -2.20
C GLY A 21 -9.16 -28.98 -2.84
N ILE A 22 -8.14 -29.53 -2.18
CA ILE A 22 -6.74 -29.43 -2.61
C ILE A 22 -6.53 -30.04 -4.00
N LEU A 23 -7.07 -31.24 -4.25
CA LEU A 23 -6.91 -31.94 -5.53
C LEU A 23 -7.61 -31.21 -6.67
N HIS A 24 -8.81 -30.67 -6.43
CA HIS A 24 -9.53 -29.86 -7.41
C HIS A 24 -8.72 -28.61 -7.79
N THR A 25 -8.19 -27.89 -6.80
CA THR A 25 -7.34 -26.72 -7.05
C THR A 25 -6.04 -27.08 -7.75
N PHE A 26 -5.42 -28.20 -7.38
CA PHE A 26 -4.21 -28.72 -8.01
C PHE A 26 -4.43 -29.04 -9.49
N PHE A 27 -5.47 -29.79 -9.84
CA PHE A 27 -5.77 -30.13 -11.23
C PHE A 27 -6.10 -28.90 -12.07
N LEU A 28 -6.84 -27.93 -11.51
CA LEU A 28 -7.11 -26.65 -12.16
C LEU A 28 -5.82 -25.90 -12.47
N ASN A 29 -4.94 -25.75 -11.46
CA ASN A 29 -3.68 -25.04 -11.60
C ASN A 29 -2.76 -25.71 -12.64
N VAL A 30 -2.61 -27.04 -12.59
CA VAL A 30 -1.79 -27.77 -13.57
C VAL A 30 -2.38 -27.64 -14.98
N MET A 31 -3.70 -27.78 -15.14
CA MET A 31 -4.37 -27.60 -16.43
C MET A 31 -4.09 -26.21 -17.01
N ILE A 32 -4.27 -25.15 -16.20
CA ILE A 32 -4.05 -23.76 -16.63
C ILE A 32 -2.58 -23.53 -16.96
N VAL A 33 -1.66 -23.90 -16.07
CA VAL A 33 -0.22 -23.68 -16.27
C VAL A 33 0.28 -24.41 -17.50
N CYS A 34 -0.05 -25.69 -17.68
CA CYS A 34 0.36 -26.45 -18.86
C CYS A 34 -0.24 -25.90 -20.15
N SER A 35 -1.53 -25.52 -20.15
CA SER A 35 -2.19 -24.96 -21.34
C SER A 35 -1.61 -23.60 -21.74
N VAL A 36 -1.48 -22.69 -20.78
CA VAL A 36 -0.95 -21.34 -20.99
C VAL A 36 0.50 -21.39 -21.43
N ASN A 37 1.35 -22.19 -20.77
CA ASN A 37 2.75 -22.37 -21.15
C ASN A 37 2.88 -22.96 -22.56
N THR A 38 2.08 -23.98 -22.88
CA THR A 38 2.11 -24.61 -24.21
C THR A 38 1.77 -23.62 -25.32
N ILE A 39 0.71 -22.84 -25.14
CA ILE A 39 0.19 -21.96 -26.20
C ILE A 39 1.00 -20.67 -26.30
N LEU A 40 1.20 -19.95 -25.19
CA LEU A 40 1.79 -18.62 -25.20
C LEU A 40 3.32 -18.64 -25.28
N ILE A 41 3.97 -19.63 -24.65
CA ILE A 41 5.42 -19.69 -24.58
C ILE A 41 5.95 -20.65 -25.66
N ASN A 42 5.56 -21.93 -25.59
CA ASN A 42 6.08 -22.95 -26.51
C ASN A 42 5.54 -22.78 -27.94
N GLY A 43 4.30 -22.33 -28.10
CA GLY A 43 3.67 -22.05 -29.39
C GLY A 43 4.17 -20.78 -30.07
N ASN A 44 4.96 -19.94 -29.39
CA ASN A 44 5.46 -18.69 -29.96
C ASN A 44 6.56 -18.96 -31.01
N PRO A 45 6.35 -18.56 -32.29
CA PRO A 45 7.31 -18.82 -33.35
C PRO A 45 8.56 -17.90 -33.33
N LEU A 46 8.56 -16.86 -32.50
CA LEU A 46 9.64 -15.86 -32.45
C LEU A 46 10.86 -16.34 -31.68
N LEU A 47 10.71 -17.34 -30.81
CA LEU A 47 11.80 -18.02 -30.11
C LEU A 47 11.94 -19.44 -30.62
N ARG A 48 13.15 -20.01 -30.51
CA ARG A 48 13.48 -21.35 -31.02
C ARG A 48 12.93 -22.46 -30.11
N TYR A 49 11.63 -22.42 -29.87
CA TYR A 49 10.83 -23.44 -29.21
C TYR A 49 10.04 -24.23 -30.25
N ASP A 50 9.11 -25.07 -29.80
CA ASP A 50 8.32 -25.95 -30.68
C ASP A 50 7.55 -25.17 -31.76
N GLY A 51 6.95 -24.03 -31.42
CA GLY A 51 6.21 -23.17 -32.35
C GLY A 51 7.07 -22.62 -33.50
N TYR A 52 8.36 -22.39 -33.25
CA TYR A 52 9.31 -22.03 -34.30
C TYR A 52 9.51 -23.16 -35.30
N TYR A 53 9.62 -24.41 -34.84
CA TYR A 53 9.81 -25.56 -35.73
C TYR A 53 8.54 -25.85 -36.54
N VAL A 54 7.36 -25.67 -35.93
CA VAL A 54 6.08 -25.73 -36.64
C VAL A 54 6.04 -24.67 -37.75
N LEU A 55 6.41 -23.43 -37.46
CA LEU A 55 6.47 -22.38 -38.48
C LEU A 55 7.55 -22.67 -39.55
N SER A 56 8.72 -23.16 -39.15
CA SER A 56 9.81 -23.53 -40.06
C SER A 56 9.39 -24.61 -41.06
N ASP A 57 8.64 -25.62 -40.59
CA ASP A 57 8.14 -26.71 -41.42
C ASP A 57 6.98 -26.25 -42.32
N LEU A 58 6.04 -25.47 -41.78
CA LEU A 58 4.93 -24.88 -42.55
C LEU A 58 5.43 -24.03 -43.72
N LEU A 59 6.49 -23.26 -43.49
CA LEU A 59 7.12 -22.41 -44.50
C LEU A 59 8.12 -23.14 -45.37
N ARG A 60 8.48 -24.38 -45.02
CA ARG A 60 9.51 -25.20 -45.68
C ARG A 60 10.85 -24.48 -45.80
N ILE A 61 11.19 -23.66 -44.81
CA ILE A 61 12.45 -22.91 -44.75
C ILE A 61 13.33 -23.60 -43.70
N PRO A 62 14.38 -24.33 -44.12
CA PRO A 62 15.34 -24.87 -43.16
C PRO A 62 16.09 -23.71 -42.49
N ASN A 63 16.29 -23.77 -41.18
CA ASN A 63 17.00 -22.74 -40.42
C ASN A 63 16.41 -21.31 -40.54
N LEU A 64 15.08 -21.20 -40.51
CA LEU A 64 14.32 -19.94 -40.53
C LEU A 64 14.90 -18.83 -39.63
N SER A 65 15.38 -19.18 -38.44
CA SER A 65 15.96 -18.22 -37.49
C SER A 65 17.29 -17.62 -37.94
N ALA A 66 18.12 -18.38 -38.65
CA ALA A 66 19.40 -17.89 -39.16
C ALA A 66 19.18 -16.97 -40.37
N GLU A 67 18.33 -17.39 -41.32
CA GLU A 67 17.98 -16.57 -42.49
C GLU A 67 17.30 -15.25 -42.10
N SER A 68 16.29 -15.30 -41.23
CA SER A 68 15.58 -14.10 -40.77
C SER A 68 16.50 -13.12 -40.05
N ARG A 69 17.43 -13.61 -39.21
CA ARG A 69 18.44 -12.76 -38.55
C ARG A 69 19.42 -12.15 -39.54
N LEU A 70 19.88 -12.92 -40.53
CA LEU A 70 20.77 -12.43 -41.57
C LEU A 70 20.10 -11.28 -42.33
N LEU A 71 18.86 -11.49 -42.79
CA LEU A 71 18.11 -10.49 -43.54
C LEU A 71 17.76 -9.26 -42.69
N ALA A 72 17.34 -9.43 -41.44
CA ALA A 72 17.10 -8.32 -40.52
C ALA A 72 18.37 -7.49 -40.26
N SER A 73 19.52 -8.16 -40.06
CA SER A 73 20.80 -7.48 -39.88
C SER A 73 21.24 -6.73 -41.13
N ALA A 74 21.03 -7.31 -42.32
CA ALA A 74 21.33 -6.68 -43.59
C ALA A 74 20.43 -5.46 -43.85
N PHE A 75 19.14 -5.55 -43.51
CA PHE A 75 18.21 -4.43 -43.58
C PHE A 75 18.65 -3.27 -42.68
N LEU A 76 19.02 -3.56 -41.43
CA LEU A 76 19.48 -2.54 -40.48
C LEU A 76 20.80 -1.91 -40.93
N LYS A 77 21.73 -2.71 -41.45
CA LYS A 77 22.99 -2.22 -42.03
C LYS A 77 22.76 -1.35 -43.26
N ARG A 78 21.80 -1.71 -44.13
CA ARG A 78 21.43 -0.89 -45.28
C ARG A 78 20.85 0.45 -44.86
N LEU A 79 20.00 0.45 -43.82
CA LEU A 79 19.37 1.66 -43.29
C LEU A 79 20.42 2.61 -42.67
N ILE A 80 21.35 2.07 -41.87
CA ILE A 80 22.34 2.86 -41.13
C ILE A 80 23.57 3.20 -41.97
N PHE A 81 24.13 2.24 -42.70
CA PHE A 81 25.41 2.40 -43.42
C PHE A 81 25.25 2.60 -44.93
N GLY A 82 24.06 2.36 -45.50
CA GLY A 82 23.83 2.51 -46.94
C GLY A 82 24.50 1.44 -47.80
N THR A 83 24.94 0.33 -47.21
CA THR A 83 25.61 -0.77 -47.92
C THR A 83 24.71 -1.38 -48.98
N GLN A 84 25.26 -1.68 -50.16
CA GLN A 84 24.51 -2.38 -51.20
C GLN A 84 24.28 -3.83 -50.74
N ALA A 85 23.01 -4.20 -50.62
CA ALA A 85 22.64 -5.56 -50.25
C ALA A 85 23.11 -6.52 -51.34
N THR A 86 23.77 -7.61 -50.94
CA THR A 86 23.88 -8.78 -51.81
C THR A 86 22.46 -9.15 -52.26
N THR A 87 22.29 -9.40 -53.55
CA THR A 87 21.00 -9.75 -54.17
C THR A 87 20.51 -11.09 -53.63
N TYR A 88 19.92 -11.08 -52.43
CA TYR A 88 19.33 -12.26 -51.83
C TYR A 88 17.99 -12.51 -52.49
N VAL A 89 18.00 -13.37 -53.50
CA VAL A 89 16.77 -13.89 -54.11
C VAL A 89 16.22 -14.98 -53.19
N SER A 90 15.37 -14.60 -52.24
CA SER A 90 14.69 -15.57 -51.39
C SER A 90 13.67 -16.35 -52.24
N ARG A 91 13.77 -17.68 -52.24
CA ARG A 91 12.72 -18.58 -52.76
C ARG A 91 11.64 -18.89 -51.70
N SER A 92 11.60 -18.12 -50.62
CA SER A 92 10.67 -18.30 -49.50
C SER A 92 9.23 -17.95 -49.89
N PRO A 93 8.23 -18.71 -49.41
CA PRO A 93 6.81 -18.38 -49.60
C PRO A 93 6.39 -17.04 -48.96
N ILE A 94 7.10 -16.58 -47.92
CA ILE A 94 6.84 -15.29 -47.25
C ILE A 94 7.64 -14.14 -47.87
N GLY A 95 8.61 -14.45 -48.73
CA GLY A 95 9.50 -13.48 -49.36
C GLY A 95 10.48 -12.80 -48.38
N VAL A 96 11.33 -11.94 -48.94
CA VAL A 96 12.41 -11.25 -48.19
C VAL A 96 11.83 -10.34 -47.11
N THR A 97 10.75 -9.61 -47.41
CA THR A 97 10.12 -8.66 -46.49
C THR A 97 9.58 -9.35 -45.25
N GLY A 98 8.80 -10.42 -45.38
CA GLY A 98 8.28 -11.10 -44.20
C GLY A 98 9.35 -11.84 -43.40
N LEU A 99 10.42 -12.36 -44.04
CA LEU A 99 11.60 -12.88 -43.33
C LEU A 99 12.33 -11.78 -42.54
N THR A 100 12.49 -10.58 -43.11
CA THR A 100 13.08 -9.44 -42.37
C THR A 100 12.24 -9.02 -41.18
N LEU A 101 10.90 -8.93 -41.35
CA LEU A 101 9.98 -8.59 -40.27
C LEU A 101 10.00 -9.64 -39.17
N LEU A 102 10.00 -10.94 -39.53
CA LEU A 102 10.13 -12.03 -38.57
C LEU A 102 11.43 -11.95 -37.78
N GLY A 103 12.54 -11.63 -38.45
CA GLY A 103 13.85 -11.47 -37.80
C GLY A 103 13.89 -10.29 -36.83
N LEU A 104 13.34 -9.14 -37.22
CA LEU A 104 13.21 -7.96 -36.36
C LEU A 104 12.28 -8.22 -35.18
N ALA A 105 11.13 -8.85 -35.41
CA ALA A 105 10.18 -9.23 -34.37
C ALA A 105 10.80 -10.22 -33.38
N SER A 106 11.53 -11.25 -33.87
CA SER A 106 12.26 -12.20 -33.02
C SER A 106 13.33 -11.54 -32.17
N ALA A 107 14.03 -10.54 -32.71
CA ALA A 107 15.03 -9.78 -31.96
C ALA A 107 14.37 -8.93 -30.85
N CYS A 108 13.34 -8.15 -31.19
CA CYS A 108 12.61 -7.30 -30.22
C CYS A 108 11.97 -8.14 -29.12
N TYR A 109 11.30 -9.24 -29.49
CA TYR A 109 10.66 -10.14 -28.54
C TYR A 109 11.68 -10.75 -27.57
N ARG A 110 12.85 -11.17 -28.06
CA ARG A 110 13.89 -11.76 -27.20
C ARG A 110 14.46 -10.78 -26.18
N VAL A 111 14.75 -9.54 -26.61
CA VAL A 111 15.20 -8.49 -25.69
C VAL A 111 14.13 -8.20 -24.64
N THR A 112 12.87 -8.13 -25.06
CA THR A 112 11.73 -7.92 -24.16
C THR A 112 11.60 -9.05 -23.14
N VAL A 113 11.60 -10.31 -23.58
CA VAL A 113 11.48 -11.48 -22.69
C VAL A 113 12.64 -11.56 -21.71
N VAL A 114 13.89 -11.39 -22.18
CA VAL A 114 15.05 -11.41 -21.28
C VAL A 114 14.98 -10.26 -20.28
N GLY A 115 14.59 -9.06 -20.71
CA GLY A 115 14.39 -7.91 -19.82
C GLY A 115 13.31 -8.16 -18.77
N VAL A 116 12.15 -8.70 -19.17
CA VAL A 116 11.04 -9.03 -18.26
C VAL A 116 11.46 -10.11 -17.26
N ILE A 117 12.16 -11.17 -17.70
CA ILE A 117 12.67 -12.22 -16.80
C ILE A 117 13.66 -11.63 -15.81
N LEU A 118 14.63 -10.82 -16.25
CA LEU A 118 15.60 -10.19 -15.36
C LEU A 118 14.90 -9.26 -14.34
N LEU A 119 13.91 -8.48 -14.79
CA LEU A 119 13.13 -7.61 -13.91
C LEU A 119 12.30 -8.41 -12.89
N PHE A 120 11.66 -9.50 -13.34
CA PHE A 120 10.88 -10.39 -12.47
C PHE A 120 11.77 -11.01 -11.40
N VAL A 121 12.94 -11.55 -11.77
CA VAL A 121 13.88 -12.14 -10.82
C VAL A 121 14.43 -11.05 -9.88
N TYR A 122 14.72 -9.85 -10.39
CA TYR A 122 15.18 -8.72 -9.57
C TYR A 122 14.16 -8.36 -8.49
N ARG A 123 12.89 -8.17 -8.89
CA ARG A 123 11.80 -7.83 -7.97
C ARG A 123 11.53 -8.95 -6.96
N THR A 124 11.64 -10.21 -7.38
CA THR A 124 11.41 -11.37 -6.48
C THR A 124 12.51 -11.52 -5.45
N LEU A 125 13.76 -11.21 -5.80
CA LEU A 125 14.92 -11.33 -4.89
C LEU A 125 15.18 -10.08 -4.04
N GLN A 126 14.58 -8.94 -4.36
CA GLN A 126 14.77 -7.67 -3.64
C GLN A 126 14.39 -7.75 -2.14
N PRO A 127 13.27 -8.38 -1.73
CA PRO A 127 12.94 -8.53 -0.30
C PRO A 127 13.95 -9.35 0.50
N TRP A 128 14.77 -10.15 -0.19
CA TRP A 128 15.76 -11.05 0.42
C TRP A 128 17.17 -10.45 0.39
N GLY A 129 17.34 -9.23 -0.15
CA GLY A 129 18.64 -8.60 -0.36
C GLY A 129 19.51 -9.26 -1.43
N LEU A 130 19.00 -10.27 -2.16
CA LEU A 130 19.76 -11.09 -3.11
C LEU A 130 19.72 -10.55 -4.56
N GLN A 131 19.27 -9.32 -4.75
CA GLN A 131 19.15 -8.68 -6.07
C GLN A 131 20.47 -8.65 -6.87
N ILE A 132 21.63 -8.69 -6.20
CA ILE A 132 22.95 -8.67 -6.85
C ILE A 132 23.18 -9.89 -7.77
N LEU A 133 22.53 -11.02 -7.49
CA LEU A 133 22.56 -12.22 -8.35
C LEU A 133 21.95 -11.96 -9.73
N THR A 134 21.08 -10.96 -9.86
CA THR A 134 20.50 -10.53 -11.15
C THR A 134 21.36 -9.50 -11.86
N ALA A 135 22.18 -8.74 -11.12
CA ALA A 135 23.03 -7.70 -11.68
C ALA A 135 24.11 -8.30 -12.60
N VAL A 136 24.71 -9.43 -12.23
CA VAL A 136 25.74 -10.10 -13.04
C VAL A 136 25.21 -10.58 -14.42
N PRO A 137 24.12 -11.35 -14.52
CA PRO A 137 23.58 -11.75 -15.83
C PRO A 137 23.03 -10.55 -16.62
N ALA A 138 22.45 -9.54 -15.96
CA ALA A 138 22.00 -8.32 -16.64
C ALA A 138 23.17 -7.54 -17.26
N THR A 139 24.22 -7.28 -16.48
CA THR A 139 25.41 -6.54 -16.94
C THR A 139 26.14 -7.27 -18.05
N THR A 140 26.35 -8.59 -17.93
CA THR A 140 26.98 -9.39 -18.98
C THR A 140 26.16 -9.40 -20.27
N THR A 141 24.84 -9.47 -20.19
CA THR A 141 23.95 -9.43 -21.36
C THR A 141 24.02 -8.06 -22.05
N ILE A 142 23.91 -6.98 -21.29
CA ILE A 142 23.99 -5.60 -21.79
C ILE A 142 25.37 -5.33 -22.41
N ALA A 143 26.44 -5.71 -21.72
CA ALA A 143 27.81 -5.57 -22.21
C ALA A 143 28.04 -6.37 -23.50
N GLY A 144 27.52 -7.61 -23.59
CA GLY A 144 27.60 -8.42 -24.81
C GLY A 144 26.91 -7.77 -26.00
N ILE A 145 25.70 -7.22 -25.80
CA ILE A 145 24.95 -6.52 -26.86
C ILE A 145 25.70 -5.25 -27.30
N LEU A 146 26.20 -4.45 -26.36
CA LEU A 146 26.98 -3.24 -26.66
C LEU A 146 28.28 -3.57 -27.40
N LEU A 147 29.07 -4.52 -26.90
CA LEU A 147 30.36 -4.87 -27.46
C LEU A 147 30.22 -5.43 -28.88
N THR A 148 29.25 -6.34 -29.09
CA THR A 148 28.96 -6.87 -30.42
C THR A 148 28.44 -5.78 -31.37
N GLY A 149 27.59 -4.87 -30.89
CA GLY A 149 27.13 -3.70 -31.66
C GLY A 149 28.26 -2.76 -32.08
N ILE A 150 29.20 -2.45 -31.17
CA ILE A 150 30.37 -1.60 -31.44
C ILE A 150 31.30 -2.27 -32.45
N VAL A 151 31.63 -3.55 -32.26
CA VAL A 151 32.51 -4.31 -33.16
C VAL A 151 31.90 -4.38 -34.56
N GLN A 152 30.61 -4.70 -34.68
CA GLN A 152 29.91 -4.75 -35.97
C GLN A 152 29.86 -3.38 -36.64
N THR A 153 29.51 -2.33 -35.90
CA THR A 153 29.48 -0.94 -36.41
C THR A 153 30.85 -0.51 -36.92
N ARG A 154 31.92 -0.78 -36.15
CA ARG A 154 33.29 -0.48 -36.56
C ARG A 154 33.67 -1.22 -37.83
N GLN A 155 33.38 -2.52 -37.91
CA GLN A 155 33.68 -3.34 -39.10
C GLN A 155 32.95 -2.83 -40.34
N GLU A 156 31.66 -2.48 -40.23
CA GLU A 156 30.88 -1.96 -41.35
C GLU A 156 31.33 -0.55 -41.77
N LEU A 157 31.69 0.31 -40.82
CA LEU A 157 32.24 1.64 -41.11
C LEU A 157 33.59 1.56 -41.82
N THR A 158 34.43 0.57 -41.49
CA THR A 158 35.69 0.33 -42.20
C THR A 158 35.51 -0.27 -43.59
N ARG A 159 34.41 -1.00 -43.84
CA ARG A 159 34.11 -1.66 -45.13
C ARG A 159 33.24 -0.82 -46.06
N SER A 160 32.65 0.27 -45.58
CA SER A 160 31.75 1.10 -46.39
C SER A 160 32.52 1.90 -47.43
N ASP A 161 32.16 1.74 -48.70
CA ASP A 161 32.72 2.51 -49.82
C ASP A 161 32.36 4.01 -49.73
N ASP A 162 31.16 4.31 -49.22
CA ASP A 162 30.64 5.68 -49.03
C ASP A 162 30.61 6.08 -47.55
N LYS A 163 31.81 6.34 -47.01
CA LYS A 163 32.02 6.76 -45.62
C LYS A 163 31.12 7.92 -45.15
N PRO A 164 30.92 9.03 -45.90
CA PRO A 164 30.09 10.14 -45.41
C PRO A 164 28.61 9.75 -45.26
N ARG A 165 28.07 8.86 -46.11
CA ARG A 165 26.71 8.33 -45.93
C ARG A 165 26.60 7.46 -44.68
N ALA A 166 27.59 6.58 -44.46
CA ALA A 166 27.64 5.71 -43.30
C ALA A 166 27.72 6.48 -41.97
N TRP A 167 28.52 7.55 -41.91
CA TRP A 167 28.58 8.45 -40.74
C TRP A 167 27.26 9.19 -40.51
N LYS A 168 26.59 9.68 -41.56
CA LYS A 168 25.27 10.33 -41.44
C LYS A 168 24.20 9.39 -40.90
N GLY A 169 24.12 8.17 -41.42
CA GLY A 169 23.13 7.21 -40.94
C GLY A 169 23.41 6.71 -39.52
N LEU A 170 24.69 6.56 -39.14
CA LEU A 170 25.08 6.30 -37.74
C LEU A 170 24.69 7.47 -36.83
N ALA A 171 24.93 8.71 -37.26
CA ALA A 171 24.53 9.90 -36.50
C ALA A 171 23.01 9.96 -36.30
N VAL A 172 22.22 9.70 -37.35
CA VAL A 172 20.75 9.63 -37.25
C VAL A 172 20.32 8.51 -36.30
N ALA A 173 20.92 7.32 -36.40
CA ALA A 173 20.62 6.22 -35.49
C ALA A 173 20.94 6.56 -34.04
N LEU A 174 22.07 7.24 -33.78
CA LEU A 174 22.45 7.71 -32.45
C LEU A 174 21.47 8.77 -31.92
N VAL A 175 21.05 9.72 -32.77
CA VAL A 175 20.07 10.75 -32.40
C VAL A 175 18.72 10.13 -32.09
N VAL A 176 18.23 9.18 -32.88
CA VAL A 176 16.97 8.47 -32.62
C VAL A 176 17.07 7.66 -31.32
N THR A 177 18.20 6.99 -31.09
CA THR A 177 18.43 6.23 -29.84
C THR A 177 18.47 7.16 -28.63
N ALA A 178 19.18 8.28 -28.74
CA ALA A 178 19.21 9.31 -27.71
C ALA A 178 17.82 9.89 -27.46
N PHE A 179 17.05 10.20 -28.50
CA PHE A 179 15.68 10.69 -28.38
C PHE A 179 14.82 9.70 -27.57
N VAL A 180 14.84 8.41 -27.88
CA VAL A 180 14.11 7.39 -27.11
C VAL A 180 14.56 7.30 -25.64
N LEU A 181 15.87 7.39 -25.39
CA LEU A 181 16.44 7.34 -24.04
C LEU A 181 16.12 8.56 -23.18
N PHE A 182 16.04 9.75 -23.80
CA PHE A 182 15.85 11.04 -23.12
C PHE A 182 14.41 11.56 -23.15
N ILE A 183 13.48 10.92 -23.89
CA ILE A 183 12.06 11.23 -23.78
C ILE A 183 11.58 10.97 -22.35
N PRO A 184 10.94 11.95 -21.69
CA PRO A 184 10.40 11.78 -20.35
C PRO A 184 9.12 10.94 -20.41
N TRP A 185 9.12 9.80 -19.72
CA TRP A 185 7.95 8.92 -19.58
C TRP A 185 7.29 9.16 -18.23
N SER A 186 5.96 9.21 -18.19
CA SER A 186 5.21 9.25 -16.93
C SER A 186 5.50 8.02 -16.09
N ASP A 187 5.62 8.19 -14.77
CA ASP A 187 5.88 7.10 -13.84
C ASP A 187 5.01 7.24 -12.59
N SER A 188 4.80 6.14 -11.89
CA SER A 188 4.04 6.12 -10.64
C SER A 188 4.72 5.23 -9.61
N ILE A 189 4.76 5.69 -8.36
CA ILE A 189 5.19 4.88 -7.22
C ILE A 189 3.98 4.19 -6.63
N SER A 190 4.10 2.90 -6.30
CA SER A 190 3.09 2.20 -5.52
C SER A 190 3.58 2.06 -4.08
N ALA A 191 2.87 2.70 -3.15
CA ALA A 191 3.18 2.66 -1.73
C ALA A 191 2.02 2.03 -0.94
N PRO A 192 2.29 1.30 0.14
CA PRO A 192 1.22 0.81 1.01
C PRO A 192 0.49 1.98 1.67
N CYS A 193 -0.81 1.79 1.93
CA CYS A 193 -1.63 2.83 2.53
C CYS A 193 -2.74 2.28 3.43
N LEU A 194 -3.23 3.15 4.32
CA LEU A 194 -4.27 2.92 5.31
C LEU A 194 -5.26 4.09 5.30
N LEU A 195 -6.56 3.81 5.28
CA LEU A 195 -7.58 4.85 5.47
C LEU A 195 -7.68 5.23 6.95
N THR A 196 -7.50 6.51 7.26
CA THR A 196 -7.52 7.05 8.62
C THR A 196 -8.59 8.15 8.77
N PRO A 197 -9.08 8.41 10.00
CA PRO A 197 -10.07 9.44 10.26
C PRO A 197 -9.53 10.88 10.03
N GLY A 198 -8.25 11.05 9.73
CA GLY A 198 -7.65 12.31 9.30
C GLY A 198 -7.83 13.44 10.31
N VAL A 199 -8.58 14.48 9.92
CA VAL A 199 -8.85 15.68 10.76
C VAL A 199 -10.12 15.55 11.60
N SER A 200 -10.66 14.33 11.74
CA SER A 200 -11.84 14.07 12.57
C SER A 200 -11.57 14.26 14.06
N GLU A 201 -12.62 14.58 14.82
CA GLU A 201 -12.51 14.82 16.25
C GLU A 201 -12.70 13.52 17.05
N PRO A 202 -11.73 13.09 17.88
CA PRO A 202 -11.86 11.90 18.70
C PRO A 202 -12.74 12.18 19.94
N VAL A 203 -13.64 11.26 20.23
CA VAL A 203 -14.45 11.30 21.45
C VAL A 203 -13.99 10.20 22.40
N TYR A 204 -13.43 10.60 23.53
CA TYR A 204 -12.94 9.71 24.57
C TYR A 204 -13.92 9.61 25.74
N VAL A 205 -13.99 8.41 26.34
CA VAL A 205 -14.67 8.17 27.61
C VAL A 205 -13.86 8.85 28.72
N ARG A 206 -14.47 9.75 29.49
CA ARG A 206 -13.78 10.47 30.57
C ARG A 206 -13.82 9.73 31.90
N VAL A 207 -14.95 9.09 32.18
CA VAL A 207 -15.22 8.36 33.42
C VAL A 207 -15.67 6.96 33.04
N GLU A 208 -15.09 5.97 33.71
CA GLU A 208 -15.42 4.56 33.48
C GLU A 208 -16.85 4.21 33.92
N GLY A 209 -17.44 3.22 33.27
CA GLY A 209 -18.78 2.74 33.60
C GLY A 209 -19.33 1.76 32.57
N ARG A 210 -20.55 1.27 32.80
CA ARG A 210 -21.25 0.39 31.87
C ARG A 210 -21.90 1.20 30.75
N ILE A 211 -21.57 0.90 29.50
CA ILE A 211 -22.03 1.70 28.36
C ILE A 211 -23.43 1.30 27.88
N GLU A 212 -24.24 2.30 27.59
CA GLU A 212 -25.49 2.20 26.83
C GLU A 212 -25.35 3.09 25.58
N PRO A 213 -25.04 2.50 24.41
CA PRO A 213 -24.90 3.25 23.18
C PRO A 213 -26.25 3.81 22.71
N ALA A 214 -26.28 5.08 22.31
CA ALA A 214 -27.48 5.76 21.84
C ALA A 214 -27.49 5.98 20.32
N VAL A 215 -26.35 5.80 19.65
CA VAL A 215 -26.15 5.97 18.21
C VAL A 215 -25.38 4.78 17.65
N GLU A 216 -25.53 4.53 16.35
CA GLU A 216 -24.80 3.48 15.65
C GLU A 216 -23.70 4.08 14.74
N PRO A 217 -22.66 3.30 14.41
CA PRO A 217 -21.66 3.72 13.43
C PRO A 217 -22.30 4.11 12.09
N GLY A 218 -21.89 5.25 11.54
CA GLY A 218 -22.45 5.80 10.30
C GLY A 218 -23.64 6.75 10.52
N ASP A 219 -24.17 6.87 11.73
CA ASP A 219 -25.23 7.84 12.03
C ASP A 219 -24.69 9.28 11.93
N SER A 220 -25.54 10.18 11.41
CA SER A 220 -25.29 11.62 11.44
C SER A 220 -25.74 12.21 12.78
N VAL A 221 -24.84 12.95 13.43
CA VAL A 221 -25.04 13.55 14.76
C VAL A 221 -24.83 15.05 14.73
N ARG A 222 -25.54 15.75 15.61
CA ARG A 222 -25.40 17.19 15.84
C ARG A 222 -24.62 17.47 17.12
N THR A 223 -24.04 18.66 17.19
CA THR A 223 -23.32 19.19 18.35
C THR A 223 -24.22 19.11 19.59
N GLY A 224 -23.71 18.50 20.66
CA GLY A 224 -24.42 18.28 21.92
C GLY A 224 -25.37 17.06 21.94
N GLN A 225 -25.57 16.38 20.81
CA GLN A 225 -26.35 15.13 20.76
C GLN A 225 -25.67 14.04 21.59
N ILE A 226 -26.48 13.23 22.29
CA ILE A 226 -25.99 12.14 23.12
C ILE A 226 -25.53 11.00 22.22
N LEU A 227 -24.30 10.53 22.43
CA LEU A 227 -23.71 9.40 21.70
C LEU A 227 -23.85 8.10 22.51
N ALA A 228 -23.57 8.19 23.81
CA ALA A 228 -23.68 7.08 24.74
C ALA A 228 -23.88 7.60 26.16
N VAL A 229 -24.51 6.78 27.01
CA VAL A 229 -24.66 7.03 28.43
C VAL A 229 -23.94 5.93 29.19
N LEU A 230 -23.10 6.29 30.14
CA LEU A 230 -22.44 5.33 31.02
C LEU A 230 -23.14 5.29 32.38
N HIS A 231 -23.22 4.11 32.96
CA HIS A 231 -23.75 3.88 34.29
C HIS A 231 -22.65 3.38 35.21
N ASN A 232 -22.33 4.15 36.25
CA ASN A 232 -21.34 3.78 37.25
C ASN A 232 -21.99 3.79 38.66
N PRO A 233 -22.42 2.62 39.17
CA PRO A 233 -23.08 2.54 40.47
C PRO A 233 -22.15 2.94 41.63
N ASP A 234 -20.83 2.75 41.50
CA ASP A 234 -19.86 3.13 42.52
C ASP A 234 -19.74 4.66 42.62
N LEU A 235 -19.88 5.37 41.49
CA LEU A 235 -19.90 6.84 41.49
C LEU A 235 -21.16 7.38 42.16
N ASP A 236 -22.32 6.77 41.90
CA ASP A 236 -23.57 7.16 42.55
C ASP A 236 -23.50 6.93 44.07
N LEU A 237 -22.90 5.82 44.51
CA LEU A 237 -22.66 5.53 45.92
C LEU A 237 -21.71 6.57 46.56
N GLN A 238 -20.63 6.95 45.87
CA GLN A 238 -19.71 8.00 46.33
C GLN A 238 -20.39 9.36 46.46
N ILE A 239 -21.30 9.71 45.55
CA ILE A 239 -22.10 10.94 45.62
C ILE A 239 -23.01 10.92 46.84
N ALA A 240 -23.76 9.83 47.03
CA ALA A 240 -24.65 9.69 48.19
C ALA A 240 -23.88 9.74 49.53
N ALA A 241 -22.69 9.13 49.59
CA ALA A 241 -21.83 9.20 50.77
C ALA A 241 -21.32 10.62 51.03
N ALA A 242 -20.88 11.34 49.98
CA ALA A 242 -20.43 12.73 50.09
C ALA A 242 -21.55 13.69 50.51
N GLU A 243 -22.77 13.49 50.01
CA GLU A 243 -23.96 14.23 50.45
C GLU A 243 -24.24 13.99 51.94
N GLY A 244 -24.17 12.73 52.40
CA GLY A 244 -24.30 12.41 53.83
C GLY A 244 -23.23 13.08 54.70
N GLU A 245 -21.98 13.11 54.24
CA GLU A 245 -20.86 13.74 54.93
C GLU A 245 -21.03 15.27 55.04
N ILE A 246 -21.62 15.90 54.02
CA ILE A 246 -21.97 17.33 54.05
C ILE A 246 -23.05 17.58 55.11
N HIS A 247 -24.13 16.78 55.15
CA HIS A 247 -25.18 16.93 56.15
C HIS A 247 -24.67 16.76 57.59
N GLU A 248 -23.74 15.83 57.83
CA GLU A 248 -23.09 15.65 59.13
C GLU A 248 -22.29 16.90 59.52
N ARG A 249 -21.47 17.43 58.60
CA ARG A 249 -20.66 18.63 58.83
C ARG A 249 -21.50 19.88 59.03
N GLU A 250 -22.58 20.06 58.29
CA GLU A 250 -23.54 21.16 58.45
C GLU A 250 -24.23 21.11 59.82
N SER A 251 -24.65 19.93 60.26
CA SER A 251 -25.24 19.72 61.59
C SER A 251 -24.24 20.06 62.71
N ARG A 252 -22.97 19.67 62.52
CA ARG A 252 -21.89 19.99 63.46
C ARG A 252 -21.59 21.48 63.51
N LEU A 253 -21.52 22.14 62.36
CA LEU A 253 -21.32 23.59 62.28
C LEU A 253 -22.46 24.35 62.97
N THR A 254 -23.72 23.94 62.72
CA THR A 254 -24.90 24.52 63.36
C THR A 254 -24.86 24.36 64.89
N SER A 255 -24.45 23.19 65.37
CA SER A 255 -24.27 22.93 66.81
C SER A 255 -23.20 23.84 67.42
N LEU A 256 -22.08 24.06 66.71
CA LEU A 256 -21.02 24.98 67.16
C LEU A 256 -21.47 26.45 67.15
N LEU A 257 -22.27 26.86 66.17
CA LEU A 257 -22.85 28.20 66.11
C LEU A 257 -23.78 28.47 67.31
N GLN A 258 -24.59 27.48 67.71
CA GLN A 258 -25.46 27.56 68.89
C GLN A 258 -24.66 27.60 70.21
N GLN A 259 -23.50 26.93 70.29
CA GLN A 259 -22.63 27.00 71.47
C GLN A 259 -21.89 28.35 71.59
N ARG A 260 -21.63 29.02 70.47
CA ARG A 260 -20.96 30.33 70.43
C ARG A 260 -21.75 31.43 71.17
N THR A 261 -23.08 31.32 71.24
CA THR A 261 -23.90 32.22 72.06
C THR A 261 -23.63 32.10 73.56
N ALA A 262 -23.03 30.98 74.01
CA ALA A 262 -22.68 30.74 75.41
C ALA A 262 -21.20 31.06 75.74
N ASP A 263 -20.26 30.91 74.80
CA ASP A 263 -18.81 31.09 75.05
C ASP A 263 -18.07 31.83 73.91
N ARG A 264 -17.45 32.99 74.23
CA ARG A 264 -16.78 33.87 73.24
C ARG A 264 -15.41 33.37 72.74
N HIS A 265 -14.84 32.32 73.34
CA HIS A 265 -13.46 31.86 73.06
C HIS A 265 -13.32 30.82 71.93
N SER A 266 -14.41 30.42 71.24
CA SER A 266 -14.39 29.30 70.27
C SER A 266 -14.28 29.69 68.77
N SER A 267 -13.65 30.81 68.44
CA SER A 267 -13.54 31.29 67.04
C SER A 267 -12.67 30.41 66.15
N ALA A 268 -11.65 29.74 66.69
CA ALA A 268 -10.77 28.86 65.92
C ALA A 268 -11.47 27.57 65.47
N GLY A 269 -12.35 26.98 66.30
CA GLY A 269 -13.07 25.75 65.97
C GLY A 269 -14.14 25.94 64.88
N LEU A 270 -14.79 27.11 64.84
CA LEU A 270 -15.74 27.45 63.79
C LEU A 270 -15.08 27.58 62.43
N ARG A 271 -13.95 28.28 62.35
CA ARG A 271 -13.21 28.42 61.09
C ARG A 271 -12.77 27.06 60.52
N VAL A 272 -12.29 26.16 61.37
CA VAL A 272 -11.92 24.80 60.96
C VAL A 272 -13.14 24.00 60.46
N ALA A 273 -14.30 24.15 61.12
CA ALA A 273 -15.53 23.50 60.69
C ALA A 273 -16.03 24.04 59.33
N GLU A 274 -16.01 25.36 59.14
CA GLU A 274 -16.34 26.02 57.87
C GLU A 274 -15.40 25.57 56.73
N GLU A 275 -14.08 25.57 56.97
CA GLU A 275 -13.09 25.08 56.01
C GLU A 275 -13.33 23.59 55.65
N SER A 276 -13.69 22.75 56.63
CA SER A 276 -14.00 21.34 56.39
C SER A 276 -15.27 21.12 55.57
N LEU A 277 -16.30 21.95 55.79
CA LEU A 277 -17.54 21.91 55.02
C LEU A 277 -17.29 22.37 53.58
N ALA A 278 -16.52 23.44 53.40
CA ALA A 278 -16.15 23.93 52.07
C ALA A 278 -15.37 22.86 51.28
N ALA A 279 -14.44 22.15 51.91
CA ALA A 279 -13.72 21.04 51.28
C ALA A 279 -14.65 19.89 50.87
N ALA A 280 -15.64 19.56 51.71
CA ALA A 280 -16.64 18.53 51.42
C ALA A 280 -17.53 18.91 50.22
N GLN A 281 -18.00 20.15 50.18
CA GLN A 281 -18.79 20.69 49.07
C GLN A 281 -17.99 20.66 47.77
N GLN A 282 -16.71 21.04 47.81
CA GLN A 282 -15.83 20.96 46.63
C GLN A 282 -15.64 19.50 46.15
N ARG A 283 -15.58 18.53 47.07
CA ARG A 283 -15.52 17.10 46.71
C ARG A 283 -16.82 16.64 46.03
N LEU A 284 -17.98 17.01 46.57
CA LEU A 284 -19.28 16.70 45.96
C LEU A 284 -19.39 17.31 44.57
N GLN A 285 -19.00 18.57 44.39
CA GLN A 285 -19.03 19.24 43.09
C GLN A 285 -18.16 18.52 42.05
N ARG A 286 -16.98 18.01 42.46
CA ARG A 286 -16.13 17.18 41.58
C ARG A 286 -16.82 15.88 41.18
N LEU A 287 -17.46 15.19 42.13
CA LEU A 287 -18.19 13.95 41.85
C LEU A 287 -19.41 14.19 40.94
N GLN A 288 -20.14 15.30 41.14
CA GLN A 288 -21.24 15.70 40.27
C GLN A 288 -20.75 16.03 38.84
N SER A 289 -19.59 16.68 38.70
CA SER A 289 -18.95 16.87 37.40
C SER A 289 -18.65 15.54 36.72
N MET A 290 -18.05 14.57 37.45
CA MET A 290 -17.80 13.23 36.93
C MET A 290 -19.09 12.51 36.51
N ARG A 291 -20.18 12.70 37.25
CA ARG A 291 -21.50 12.15 36.88
C ARG A 291 -22.04 12.78 35.59
N SER A 292 -21.82 14.08 35.37
CA SER A 292 -22.19 14.73 34.12
C SER A 292 -21.36 14.22 32.93
N ASP A 293 -20.09 13.86 33.16
CA ASP A 293 -19.20 13.28 32.15
C ASP A 293 -19.57 11.83 31.76
N LEU A 294 -20.47 11.16 32.52
CA LEU A 294 -21.04 9.86 32.12
C LEU A 294 -21.95 9.96 30.90
N THR A 295 -22.50 11.14 30.61
CA THR A 295 -23.26 11.38 29.37
C THR A 295 -22.34 11.93 28.30
N ILE A 296 -21.94 11.08 27.35
CA ILE A 296 -21.04 11.46 26.28
C ILE A 296 -21.83 12.12 25.16
N ARG A 297 -21.38 13.31 24.75
CA ARG A 297 -22.04 14.13 23.73
C ARG A 297 -21.10 14.41 22.57
N SER A 298 -21.70 14.64 21.40
CA SER A 298 -20.96 15.05 20.20
C SER A 298 -20.36 16.45 20.37
N PRO A 299 -19.02 16.64 20.24
CA PRO A 299 -18.41 17.96 20.25
C PRO A 299 -18.73 18.79 18.99
N ARG A 300 -19.08 18.14 17.87
CA ARG A 300 -19.36 18.80 16.59
C ARG A 300 -20.45 18.11 15.78
N ASP A 301 -20.86 18.73 14.68
CA ASP A 301 -21.75 18.10 13.69
C ASP A 301 -20.92 17.16 12.79
N GLY A 302 -21.46 15.99 12.45
CA GLY A 302 -20.77 15.04 11.58
C GLY A 302 -21.36 13.63 11.59
N ILE A 303 -20.59 12.67 11.09
CA ILE A 303 -20.90 11.25 11.03
C ILE A 303 -20.08 10.53 12.10
N VAL A 304 -20.69 9.55 12.77
CA VAL A 304 -20.03 8.68 13.76
C VAL A 304 -19.13 7.69 13.02
N LEU A 305 -17.82 7.83 13.24
CA LEU A 305 -16.76 7.03 12.64
C LEU A 305 -16.22 6.01 13.65
N LEU A 306 -15.94 4.80 13.17
CA LEU A 306 -15.48 3.69 14.00
C LEU A 306 -14.05 3.93 14.54
N PRO A 307 -13.77 3.61 15.81
CA PRO A 307 -12.40 3.50 16.30
C PRO A 307 -11.74 2.18 15.83
N PRO A 308 -10.43 1.99 16.06
CA PRO A 308 -9.78 0.72 15.80
C PRO A 308 -10.46 -0.41 16.57
N ASN A 309 -10.62 -1.57 15.94
CA ASN A 309 -11.28 -2.72 16.56
C ASN A 309 -10.43 -3.29 17.70
N VAL A 310 -11.04 -3.48 18.89
CA VAL A 310 -10.39 -4.17 20.00
C VAL A 310 -10.52 -5.68 19.79
N PRO A 311 -9.39 -6.41 19.60
CA PRO A 311 -9.44 -7.84 19.31
C PRO A 311 -10.01 -8.61 20.49
N ASP A 312 -10.76 -9.66 20.20
CA ASP A 312 -11.26 -10.56 21.22
C ASP A 312 -10.11 -11.29 21.93
N ARG A 313 -9.95 -11.02 23.22
CA ARG A 313 -8.93 -11.63 24.08
C ARG A 313 -9.49 -12.81 24.89
N SER A 314 -10.78 -13.15 24.74
CA SER A 314 -11.44 -14.21 25.51
C SER A 314 -11.03 -15.62 25.05
N GLN A 315 -9.76 -15.98 25.26
CA GLN A 315 -9.25 -17.34 24.98
C GLN A 315 -9.28 -18.26 26.21
N ARG A 316 -9.64 -17.74 27.40
CA ARG A 316 -9.74 -18.53 28.63
C ARG A 316 -11.14 -18.41 29.27
N PRO A 317 -11.82 -19.53 29.58
CA PRO A 317 -13.13 -19.52 30.24
C PRO A 317 -13.17 -18.80 31.60
N ASP A 318 -12.02 -18.66 32.25
CA ASP A 318 -11.89 -18.15 33.63
C ASP A 318 -11.46 -16.67 33.71
N GLU A 319 -11.22 -15.99 32.58
CA GLU A 319 -10.91 -14.56 32.56
C GLU A 319 -12.20 -13.73 32.44
N PRO A 320 -12.31 -12.58 33.14
CA PRO A 320 -13.48 -11.72 33.02
C PRO A 320 -13.66 -11.30 31.56
N ALA A 321 -14.91 -11.33 31.09
CA ALA A 321 -15.26 -10.93 29.74
C ALA A 321 -14.94 -9.44 29.53
N PHE A 322 -13.75 -9.16 29.02
CA PHE A 322 -13.43 -7.86 28.45
C PHE A 322 -14.25 -7.68 27.18
N TRP A 323 -14.75 -6.46 26.95
CA TRP A 323 -15.41 -6.15 25.70
C TRP A 323 -14.42 -6.27 24.53
N SER A 324 -14.94 -6.69 23.39
CA SER A 324 -14.21 -6.77 22.14
C SER A 324 -15.07 -6.14 21.04
N GLY A 325 -14.48 -5.80 19.90
CA GLY A 325 -15.19 -5.05 18.87
C GLY A 325 -15.08 -3.55 19.09
N TRP A 326 -16.22 -2.86 18.98
CA TRP A 326 -16.33 -1.41 19.12
C TRP A 326 -17.22 -1.06 20.31
N ALA A 327 -16.77 -0.12 21.14
CA ALA A 327 -17.50 0.27 22.35
C ALA A 327 -18.89 0.85 22.05
N ILE A 328 -19.06 1.50 20.89
CA ILE A 328 -20.33 2.11 20.46
C ILE A 328 -21.31 1.13 19.81
N ASP A 329 -20.89 -0.12 19.56
CA ASP A 329 -21.76 -1.12 18.95
C ASP A 329 -22.80 -1.64 19.96
N ARG A 330 -23.99 -2.04 19.48
CA ARG A 330 -25.04 -2.62 20.32
C ARG A 330 -24.59 -3.87 21.06
N GLN A 331 -23.64 -4.61 20.50
CA GLN A 331 -23.06 -5.80 21.13
C GLN A 331 -22.31 -5.47 22.44
N SER A 332 -21.82 -4.24 22.58
CA SER A 332 -21.11 -3.74 23.76
C SER A 332 -22.06 -3.21 24.84
N GLN A 333 -23.38 -3.27 24.64
CA GLN A 333 -24.35 -2.77 25.62
C GLN A 333 -24.20 -3.47 26.97
N GLY A 334 -24.03 -2.66 28.03
CA GLY A 334 -23.82 -3.13 29.40
C GLY A 334 -22.38 -3.53 29.73
N ALA A 335 -21.46 -3.48 28.77
CA ALA A 335 -20.05 -3.77 29.01
C ALA A 335 -19.36 -2.64 29.78
N TRP A 336 -18.36 -2.99 30.60
CA TRP A 336 -17.56 -2.01 31.33
C TRP A 336 -16.52 -1.38 30.42
N ILE A 337 -16.58 -0.06 30.26
CA ILE A 337 -15.63 0.72 29.47
C ILE A 337 -14.77 1.56 30.41
N GLU A 338 -13.46 1.47 30.24
CA GLU A 338 -12.48 2.21 31.04
C GLU A 338 -12.39 3.68 30.59
N GLY A 339 -11.98 4.55 31.52
CA GLY A 339 -11.63 5.93 31.19
C GLY A 339 -10.49 6.00 30.17
N GLN A 340 -10.47 7.07 29.37
CA GLN A 340 -9.56 7.31 28.26
C GLN A 340 -9.71 6.35 27.05
N THR A 341 -10.72 5.47 27.06
CA THR A 341 -11.07 4.67 25.89
C THR A 341 -11.60 5.57 24.77
N LEU A 342 -11.10 5.39 23.55
CA LEU A 342 -11.64 6.06 22.35
C LEU A 342 -12.98 5.42 21.98
N LEU A 343 -14.07 6.18 22.11
CA LEU A 343 -15.41 5.69 21.80
C LEU A 343 -15.69 5.69 20.30
N CYS A 344 -15.42 6.81 19.63
CA CYS A 344 -15.61 7.02 18.19
C CYS A 344 -14.86 8.27 17.73
N TRP A 345 -14.79 8.46 16.41
CA TRP A 345 -14.46 9.77 15.82
C TRP A 345 -15.72 10.42 15.28
N ILE A 346 -15.73 11.74 15.19
CA ILE A 346 -16.82 12.48 14.56
C ILE A 346 -16.24 13.27 13.41
N GLY A 347 -16.74 12.98 12.22
CA GLY A 347 -16.09 13.30 10.94
C GLY A 347 -17.06 13.52 9.80
N THR A 348 -16.63 14.24 8.78
CA THR A 348 -17.25 14.22 7.46
C THR A 348 -16.40 13.39 6.50
N ALA A 349 -16.94 13.03 5.32
CA ALA A 349 -16.17 12.31 4.31
C ALA A 349 -14.92 13.09 3.85
N GLU A 350 -14.97 14.43 3.89
CA GLU A 350 -13.85 15.30 3.53
C GLU A 350 -12.73 15.30 4.58
N ASP A 351 -13.00 14.88 5.81
CA ASP A 351 -12.00 14.85 6.89
C ASP A 351 -11.10 13.62 6.79
N LEU A 352 -11.54 12.59 6.07
CA LEU A 352 -10.81 11.34 5.90
C LEU A 352 -9.49 11.56 5.16
N ARG A 353 -8.47 10.81 5.56
CA ARG A 353 -7.14 10.83 4.92
C ARG A 353 -6.66 9.42 4.67
N VAL A 354 -5.98 9.23 3.56
CA VAL A 354 -5.24 8.01 3.29
C VAL A 354 -3.80 8.26 3.71
N SER A 355 -3.38 7.56 4.76
CA SER A 355 -2.00 7.54 5.23
C SER A 355 -1.21 6.54 4.38
N SER A 356 -0.26 7.01 3.58
CA SER A 356 0.61 6.14 2.78
C SER A 356 2.05 6.22 3.27
N LEU A 357 2.75 5.08 3.28
CA LEU A 357 4.14 5.01 3.71
C LEU A 357 5.05 4.87 2.50
N ILE A 358 5.83 5.91 2.23
CA ILE A 358 6.69 6.00 1.05
C ILE A 358 8.16 5.84 1.49
N PRO A 359 8.96 4.98 0.84
CA PRO A 359 10.39 4.86 1.13
C PRO A 359 11.15 6.16 0.91
N GLN A 360 12.19 6.40 1.73
CA GLN A 360 13.08 7.57 1.58
C GLN A 360 13.69 7.66 0.16
N THR A 361 13.98 6.52 -0.45
CA THR A 361 14.54 6.46 -1.81
C THR A 361 13.54 6.93 -2.86
N GLU A 362 12.25 6.98 -2.57
CA GLU A 362 11.20 7.29 -3.52
C GLU A 362 10.51 8.62 -3.23
N ILE A 363 10.56 9.12 -1.99
CA ILE A 363 9.83 10.34 -1.60
C ILE A 363 10.20 11.57 -2.44
N GLU A 364 11.47 11.74 -2.80
CA GLU A 364 11.94 12.86 -3.64
C GLU A 364 11.36 12.87 -5.06
N LEU A 365 10.76 11.74 -5.49
CA LEU A 365 10.12 11.61 -6.79
C LEU A 365 8.73 12.24 -6.84
N VAL A 366 8.10 12.33 -5.68
CA VAL A 366 6.70 12.68 -5.53
C VAL A 366 6.60 14.20 -5.46
N PRO A 367 5.92 14.87 -6.42
CA PRO A 367 5.63 16.29 -6.31
C PRO A 367 4.61 16.55 -5.19
N ASP A 368 4.65 17.74 -4.60
CA ASP A 368 3.80 18.09 -3.44
C ASP A 368 2.30 17.97 -3.72
N ASP A 369 1.86 18.24 -4.96
CA ASP A 369 0.47 18.10 -5.42
C ASP A 369 0.25 16.85 -6.30
N ALA A 370 0.93 15.74 -5.99
CA ALA A 370 0.82 14.52 -6.77
C ALA A 370 -0.62 14.00 -6.83
N GLU A 371 -1.10 13.73 -8.05
CA GLU A 371 -2.28 12.90 -8.26
C GLU A 371 -1.98 11.48 -7.78
N ALA A 372 -2.88 10.92 -6.99
CA ALA A 372 -2.78 9.58 -6.46
C ALA A 372 -4.03 8.76 -6.82
N THR A 373 -3.84 7.48 -7.08
CA THR A 373 -4.93 6.52 -7.24
C THR A 373 -4.81 5.47 -6.14
N VAL A 374 -5.81 5.36 -5.28
CA VAL A 374 -5.80 4.43 -4.15
C VAL A 374 -6.71 3.24 -4.44
N ARG A 375 -6.21 2.04 -4.18
CA ARG A 375 -6.98 0.79 -4.26
C ARG A 375 -6.90 0.06 -2.93
N PHE A 376 -8.06 -0.23 -2.34
CA PHE A 376 -8.16 -0.95 -1.08
C PHE A 376 -8.31 -2.46 -1.31
N LEU A 377 -7.78 -3.28 -0.40
CA LEU A 377 -7.91 -4.74 -0.48
C LEU A 377 -9.37 -5.19 -0.35
N SER A 378 -10.18 -4.47 0.42
CA SER A 378 -11.60 -4.75 0.61
C SER A 378 -12.45 -4.45 -0.63
N ARG A 379 -11.97 -3.58 -1.54
CA ARG A 379 -12.63 -3.19 -2.79
C ARG A 379 -11.59 -3.01 -3.91
N PRO A 380 -11.09 -4.11 -4.50
CA PRO A 380 -10.01 -4.04 -5.50
C PRO A 380 -10.44 -3.44 -6.85
N GLU A 381 -11.73 -3.50 -7.18
CA GLU A 381 -12.28 -2.97 -8.43
C GLU A 381 -12.41 -1.43 -8.40
N ASP A 382 -12.68 -0.88 -7.22
CA ASP A 382 -12.90 0.55 -7.04
C ASP A 382 -11.58 1.29 -6.78
N ALA A 383 -11.24 2.21 -7.67
CA ALA A 383 -10.08 3.07 -7.54
C ALA A 383 -10.54 4.47 -7.09
N ALA A 384 -10.13 4.88 -5.89
CA ALA A 384 -10.38 6.22 -5.41
C ALA A 384 -9.34 7.18 -5.99
N SER A 385 -9.80 8.26 -6.63
CA SER A 385 -8.93 9.34 -7.08
C SER A 385 -8.62 10.25 -5.89
N CYS A 386 -7.35 10.50 -5.65
CA CYS A 386 -6.87 11.22 -4.48
C CYS A 386 -5.79 12.23 -4.87
N VAL A 387 -5.51 13.20 -4.01
CA VAL A 387 -4.43 14.19 -4.18
C VAL A 387 -3.58 14.22 -2.93
N LEU A 388 -2.26 14.25 -3.10
CA LEU A 388 -1.33 14.43 -2.00
C LEU A 388 -1.55 15.79 -1.33
N GLU A 389 -1.67 15.81 -0.02
CA GLU A 389 -1.88 17.04 0.76
C GLU A 389 -0.59 17.45 1.47
N SER A 390 0.09 16.49 2.10
CA SER A 390 1.35 16.75 2.79
C SER A 390 2.17 15.47 2.97
N VAL A 391 3.47 15.63 3.11
CA VAL A 391 4.40 14.58 3.55
C VAL A 391 5.02 15.04 4.86
N ASP A 392 5.03 14.17 5.86
CA ASP A 392 5.66 14.48 7.14
C ASP A 392 7.19 14.60 6.95
N GLU A 393 7.82 15.63 7.53
CA GLU A 393 9.27 15.88 7.39
C GLU A 393 10.14 14.85 8.12
N THR A 394 9.56 14.15 9.09
CA THR A 394 10.25 13.16 9.91
C THR A 394 9.83 11.74 9.51
N PRO A 395 10.78 10.79 9.52
CA PRO A 395 10.44 9.40 9.22
C PRO A 395 9.50 8.81 10.26
N ALA A 396 8.64 7.89 9.81
CA ALA A 396 7.68 7.19 10.64
C ALA A 396 8.41 6.31 11.67
N VAL A 397 8.27 6.68 12.95
CA VAL A 397 8.86 5.94 14.07
C VAL A 397 8.05 4.68 14.38
N ALA A 398 6.73 4.76 14.20
CA ALA A 398 5.79 3.66 14.39
C ALA A 398 4.92 3.52 13.14
N VAL A 399 4.53 2.28 12.85
CA VAL A 399 3.69 1.91 11.71
C VAL A 399 2.39 1.33 12.23
N ASP A 400 1.29 1.67 11.56
CA ASP A 400 -0.02 1.13 11.89
C ASP A 400 -0.02 -0.40 11.83
N ARG A 401 -0.63 -1.04 12.83
CA ARG A 401 -0.60 -2.49 13.04
C ARG A 401 -1.16 -3.25 11.84
N GLU A 402 -2.17 -2.69 11.20
CA GLU A 402 -2.88 -3.24 10.06
C GLU A 402 -1.97 -3.41 8.84
N LEU A 403 -1.01 -2.50 8.64
CA LEU A 403 -0.03 -2.58 7.55
C LEU A 403 1.02 -3.67 7.82
N VAL A 404 1.36 -3.89 9.09
CA VAL A 404 2.28 -4.96 9.50
C VAL A 404 1.59 -6.33 9.39
N ILE A 405 0.36 -6.48 9.89
CA ILE A 405 -0.40 -7.73 9.86
C ILE A 405 -0.66 -8.18 8.41
N ASN A 406 -0.98 -7.24 7.52
CA ASN A 406 -1.21 -7.53 6.11
C ASN A 406 0.09 -7.65 5.30
N HIS A 407 1.26 -7.68 5.95
CA HIS A 407 2.58 -7.84 5.33
C HIS A 407 2.91 -6.77 4.28
N PHE A 408 2.31 -5.59 4.37
CA PHE A 408 2.64 -4.44 3.52
C PHE A 408 3.94 -3.76 3.95
N VAL A 409 4.29 -3.83 5.24
CA VAL A 409 5.50 -3.24 5.81
C VAL A 409 6.24 -4.28 6.64
N ALA A 410 7.51 -4.48 6.32
CA ALA A 410 8.42 -5.30 7.12
C ALA A 410 8.94 -4.50 8.32
N MET A 411 8.97 -5.14 9.50
CA MET A 411 9.55 -4.55 10.71
C MET A 411 11.03 -4.92 10.84
N SER A 412 11.81 -4.03 11.44
CA SER A 412 13.22 -4.25 11.70
C SER A 412 13.43 -5.42 12.67
N VAL A 413 14.42 -6.26 12.34
CA VAL A 413 14.85 -7.39 13.20
C VAL A 413 15.76 -6.89 14.33
N THR A 414 16.48 -5.78 14.13
CA THR A 414 17.44 -5.24 15.10
C THR A 414 16.80 -4.26 16.08
N GLU A 415 15.80 -3.51 15.63
CA GLU A 415 15.08 -2.51 16.44
C GLU A 415 13.58 -2.85 16.47
N PRO A 416 13.09 -3.57 17.51
CA PRO A 416 11.69 -3.97 17.57
C PRO A 416 10.78 -2.74 17.64
N GLY A 417 9.74 -2.74 16.78
CA GLY A 417 8.76 -1.65 16.71
C GLY A 417 9.07 -0.58 15.66
N ARG A 418 10.22 -0.63 14.98
CA ARG A 418 10.54 0.24 13.84
C ARG A 418 10.43 -0.49 12.50
N PRO A 419 10.09 0.20 11.40
CA PRO A 419 10.12 -0.39 10.06
C PRO A 419 11.55 -0.80 9.67
N ALA A 420 11.68 -1.81 8.82
CA ALA A 420 12.96 -2.32 8.32
C ALA A 420 13.68 -1.30 7.40
N GLU A 421 12.90 -0.45 6.73
CA GLU A 421 13.38 0.64 5.89
C GLU A 421 12.89 1.98 6.44
N THR A 422 13.57 3.07 6.09
CA THR A 422 13.16 4.43 6.48
C THR A 422 11.96 4.86 5.63
N LEU A 423 10.79 4.95 6.25
CA LEU A 423 9.52 5.31 5.60
C LEU A 423 9.07 6.70 6.03
N PHE A 424 8.50 7.45 5.10
CA PHE A 424 7.87 8.76 5.34
C PHE A 424 6.37 8.64 5.18
N GLN A 425 5.63 9.31 6.05
CA GLN A 425 4.17 9.29 6.02
C GLN A 425 3.64 10.41 5.11
N ALA A 426 2.92 10.00 4.07
CA ALA A 426 2.24 10.89 3.13
C ALA A 426 0.73 10.87 3.42
N LYS A 427 0.14 12.05 3.62
CA LYS A 427 -1.29 12.23 3.82
C LYS A 427 -1.93 12.58 2.49
N ILE A 428 -2.81 11.70 2.03
CA ILE A 428 -3.47 11.81 0.72
C ILE A 428 -4.95 12.05 0.97
N ARG A 429 -5.52 13.08 0.35
CA ARG A 429 -6.93 13.43 0.47
C ARG A 429 -7.73 12.84 -0.71
N PRO A 430 -8.82 12.09 -0.47
CA PRO A 430 -9.69 11.62 -1.54
C PRO A 430 -10.43 12.78 -2.22
N VAL A 431 -10.58 12.71 -3.54
CA VAL A 431 -11.29 13.71 -4.36
C VAL A 431 -12.75 13.28 -4.50
N ALA A 432 -13.66 14.05 -3.91
CA ALA A 432 -15.11 13.92 -4.10
C ALA A 432 -15.65 12.49 -3.91
N ALA A 433 -15.26 11.83 -2.82
CA ALA A 433 -15.80 10.53 -2.46
C ALA A 433 -16.85 10.70 -1.35
N ASP A 434 -18.06 10.18 -1.57
CA ASP A 434 -19.02 10.02 -0.49
C ASP A 434 -18.51 8.96 0.49
N PHE A 435 -18.94 9.06 1.75
CA PHE A 435 -18.51 8.13 2.80
C PHE A 435 -18.80 6.65 2.44
N GLN A 436 -19.86 6.40 1.68
CA GLN A 436 -20.27 5.05 1.27
C GLN A 436 -19.40 4.48 0.13
N ASP A 437 -18.77 5.35 -0.65
CA ASP A 437 -17.92 4.97 -1.78
C ASP A 437 -16.52 4.57 -1.32
N LEU A 438 -16.08 5.08 -0.16
CA LEU A 438 -14.80 4.72 0.44
C LEU A 438 -14.85 3.34 1.14
N ALA A 439 -13.68 2.71 1.21
CA ALA A 439 -13.51 1.50 2.01
C ALA A 439 -13.76 1.79 3.51
N PRO A 440 -14.04 0.77 4.34
CA PRO A 440 -14.12 0.94 5.78
C PRO A 440 -12.86 1.61 6.35
N LEU A 441 -13.02 2.38 7.43
CA LEU A 441 -11.89 2.94 8.17
C LEU A 441 -10.88 1.84 8.55
N TYR A 442 -9.60 2.19 8.51
CA TYR A 442 -8.48 1.28 8.71
C TYR A 442 -8.35 0.16 7.66
N ALA A 443 -9.04 0.29 6.52
CA ALA A 443 -8.78 -0.56 5.37
C ALA A 443 -7.37 -0.30 4.81
N THR A 444 -6.66 -1.39 4.53
CA THR A 444 -5.34 -1.37 3.92
C THR A 444 -5.43 -1.49 2.40
N GLY A 445 -4.44 -0.95 1.71
CA GLY A 445 -4.41 -0.93 0.25
C GLY A 445 -3.07 -0.45 -0.31
N SER A 446 -3.05 -0.18 -1.61
CA SER A 446 -1.93 0.46 -2.29
C SER A 446 -2.34 1.80 -2.89
N ALA A 447 -1.51 2.81 -2.68
CA ALA A 447 -1.61 4.13 -3.26
C ALA A 447 -0.60 4.25 -4.40
N SER A 448 -1.07 4.50 -5.62
CA SER A 448 -0.25 4.80 -6.78
C SER A 448 -0.11 6.30 -6.93
N LEU A 449 1.04 6.87 -6.55
CA LEU A 449 1.32 8.31 -6.65
C LEU A 449 2.04 8.63 -7.95
N ARG A 450 1.53 9.61 -8.70
CA ARG A 450 2.14 10.08 -9.94
C ARG A 450 3.42 10.86 -9.61
N THR A 451 4.51 10.49 -10.27
CA THR A 451 5.81 11.15 -10.08
C THR A 451 6.13 12.10 -11.22
N ARG A 452 7.17 12.92 -11.05
CA ARG A 452 7.69 13.75 -12.14
C ARG A 452 8.14 12.85 -13.29
N PRO A 453 7.76 13.16 -14.55
CA PRO A 453 8.11 12.33 -15.68
C PRO A 453 9.63 12.31 -15.84
N ARG A 454 10.19 11.10 -16.01
CA ARG A 454 11.63 10.84 -16.05
C ARG A 454 12.00 10.06 -17.28
N SER A 455 13.18 10.35 -17.80
CA SER A 455 13.73 9.65 -18.96
C SER A 455 14.20 8.24 -18.59
N LEU A 456 14.30 7.35 -19.57
CA LEU A 456 14.85 6.00 -19.35
C LEU A 456 16.31 6.07 -18.89
N ALA A 457 17.07 7.04 -19.40
CA ALA A 457 18.45 7.28 -18.97
C ALA A 457 18.56 7.62 -17.48
N GLU A 458 17.72 8.54 -16.98
CA GLU A 458 17.68 8.90 -15.56
C GLU A 458 17.25 7.72 -14.67
N ARG A 459 16.28 6.92 -15.13
CA ARG A 459 15.85 5.71 -14.41
C ARG A 459 16.99 4.70 -14.30
N MET A 460 17.70 4.43 -15.40
CA MET A 460 18.87 3.54 -15.41
C MET A 460 19.98 4.06 -14.52
N TRP A 461 20.30 5.36 -14.60
CA TRP A 461 21.32 5.99 -13.76
C TRP A 461 20.98 5.87 -12.28
N ARG A 462 19.73 6.12 -11.90
CA ARG A 462 19.26 5.98 -10.53
C ARG A 462 19.41 4.55 -10.00
N ILE A 463 19.03 3.55 -10.79
CA ILE A 463 19.19 2.14 -10.41
C ILE A 463 20.67 1.84 -10.18
N ILE A 464 21.56 2.33 -11.05
CA ILE A 464 23.01 2.16 -10.90
C ILE A 464 23.50 2.82 -9.60
N CYS A 465 23.15 4.08 -9.33
CA CYS A 465 23.59 4.79 -8.13
C CYS A 465 23.03 4.19 -6.82
N HIS A 466 21.80 3.67 -6.81
CA HIS A 466 21.26 3.01 -5.62
C HIS A 466 21.78 1.58 -5.42
N THR A 467 22.20 0.90 -6.50
CA THR A 467 22.74 -0.47 -6.41
C THR A 467 24.23 -0.48 -6.09
N PHE A 468 24.98 0.52 -6.56
CA PHE A 468 26.40 0.65 -6.38
C PHE A 468 26.70 1.92 -5.58
N SER A 469 27.06 1.76 -4.30
CA SER A 469 27.62 2.85 -3.50
C SER A 469 29.01 3.19 -4.05
N PHE A 470 29.08 4.21 -4.91
CA PHE A 470 30.35 4.83 -5.25
C PHE A 470 30.73 5.76 -4.09
N GLU A 471 31.30 5.19 -3.02
CA GLU A 471 32.13 5.98 -2.12
C GLU A 471 33.37 6.39 -2.91
N LEU A 472 33.40 7.65 -3.34
CA LEU A 472 34.53 8.29 -4.03
C LEU A 472 35.48 8.92 -3.02
#